data_AF-A0A961R523-F1
#
_entry.id   AF-A0A961R523-F1
#
_cell.length_a   1.000
_cell.length_b   1.000
_cell.length_c   1.000
_cell.angle_alpha   90.00
_cell.angle_beta   90.00
_cell.angle_gamma   90.00
#
_symmetry.space_group_name_H-M   'P 1'
#
loop_
_entity.id
_entity.type
_entity.pdbx_description
1 polymer ?
#
loop_
_entity_poly.entity_id
_entity_poly.type
_entity_poly.pdbx_seq_one_letter_code
_entity_poly.pdbx_strand_id
1 'polypeptide(L)'
;MKAKILVSACLLGQPVRYNGRALTLESELLESWKTQGMVVPLCPEVAAGLATPRPPAEIEPEESAESVVGGQARIFDANGE
;
A
#
# COMPACT_ATOMS: atom_id res chain seq x y z
N MET A 1 13.81 -17.44 -15.24
CA MET A 1 13.55 -16.56 -14.07
C MET A 1 12.14 -16.83 -13.58
N LYS A 2 11.91 -16.91 -12.26
CA LYS A 2 10.55 -16.96 -11.71
C LYS A 2 9.93 -15.57 -11.74
N ALA A 3 8.63 -15.47 -12.03
CA ALA A 3 7.90 -14.21 -11.98
C ALA A 3 7.94 -13.62 -10.55
N LYS A 4 8.03 -12.30 -10.47
CA LYS A 4 7.99 -11.56 -9.20
C LYS A 4 6.61 -10.97 -9.00
N ILE A 5 6.20 -10.84 -7.73
CA ILE A 5 4.90 -10.31 -7.32
C ILE A 5 5.16 -9.16 -6.36
N LEU A 6 4.64 -7.98 -6.67
CA LEU A 6 4.58 -6.87 -5.73
C LEU A 6 3.49 -7.18 -4.69
N VAL A 7 3.84 -7.12 -3.42
CA VAL A 7 2.91 -7.33 -2.31
C VAL A 7 2.97 -6.14 -1.38
N SER A 8 1.80 -5.63 -0.99
CA SER A 8 1.70 -4.53 -0.02
C SER A 8 2.52 -4.85 1.23
N ALA A 9 3.52 -4.03 1.52
CA ALA A 9 4.51 -4.29 2.57
C ALA A 9 3.87 -4.45 3.96
N CYS A 10 2.73 -3.80 4.21
CA CYS A 10 1.96 -3.95 5.44
C CYS A 10 1.40 -5.37 5.64
N LEU A 11 1.11 -6.10 4.56
CA LEU A 11 0.68 -7.51 4.61
C LEU A 11 1.82 -8.45 5.00
N LEU A 12 3.07 -8.01 4.78
CA LEU A 12 4.29 -8.76 5.09
C LEU A 12 4.86 -8.42 6.48
N GLY A 13 4.06 -7.75 7.33
CA GLY A 13 4.45 -7.41 8.70
C GLY A 13 5.23 -6.10 8.84
N GLN A 14 5.42 -5.32 7.77
CA GLN A 14 6.08 -4.02 7.89
C GLN A 14 5.11 -2.97 8.45
N PRO A 15 5.50 -2.18 9.47
CA PRO A 15 4.64 -1.21 10.13
C PRO A 15 4.52 0.10 9.33
N VAL A 16 4.00 0.02 8.11
CA VAL A 16 3.97 1.13 7.12
C VAL A 16 2.57 1.69 6.84
N ARG A 17 1.53 1.22 7.53
CA ARG A 17 0.18 1.80 7.41
C ARG A 17 0.13 3.20 7.97
N TYR A 18 -0.89 3.96 7.59
CA TYR A 18 -1.12 5.33 8.08
C TYR A 18 -1.07 5.45 9.61
N ASN A 19 -1.52 4.44 10.34
CA ASN A 19 -1.52 4.39 11.80
C ASN A 19 -0.23 3.81 12.44
N GLY A 20 0.84 3.61 11.66
CA GLY A 20 2.11 3.05 12.14
C GLY A 20 2.09 1.57 12.48
N ARG A 21 1.05 0.83 12.06
CA ARG A 21 0.94 -0.62 12.30
C ARG A 21 1.12 -1.43 11.03
N ALA A 22 1.39 -2.71 11.19
CA ALA A 22 1.27 -3.70 10.12
C ALA A 22 -0.18 -4.20 10.01
N LEU A 23 -0.51 -4.81 8.88
CA LEU A 23 -1.70 -5.66 8.72
C LEU A 23 -1.21 -7.03 8.27
N THR A 24 -0.42 -7.68 9.11
CA THR A 24 0.23 -8.95 8.77
C THR A 24 -0.80 -9.97 8.34
N LEU A 25 -0.62 -10.52 7.13
CA LEU A 25 -1.45 -11.59 6.60
C LEU A 25 -0.77 -12.93 6.86
N GLU A 26 -1.42 -13.78 7.65
CA GLU A 26 -0.98 -15.16 7.84
C GLU A 26 -1.51 -16.04 6.69
N SER A 27 -0.61 -16.49 5.81
CA SER A 27 -0.98 -17.30 4.64
C SER A 27 0.17 -18.22 4.23
N GLU A 28 -0.10 -19.53 4.19
CA GLU A 28 0.88 -20.54 3.73
C GLU A 28 1.33 -20.29 2.29
N LEU A 29 0.41 -19.84 1.43
CA LEU A 29 0.73 -19.50 0.04
C LEU A 29 1.71 -18.32 -0.04
N LEU A 30 1.47 -17.28 0.76
CA LEU A 30 2.35 -16.12 0.81
C LEU A 30 3.74 -16.48 1.35
N GLU A 31 3.81 -17.32 2.39
CA GLU A 31 5.09 -17.84 2.90
C GLU A 31 5.81 -18.71 1.87
N SER A 32 5.10 -19.54 1.12
CA SER A 32 5.67 -20.29 -0.01
C SER A 32 6.25 -19.37 -1.08
N TRP A 33 5.54 -18.30 -1.46
CA TRP A 33 6.07 -17.32 -2.41
C TRP A 33 7.28 -16.55 -1.88
N LYS A 34 7.31 -16.23 -0.57
CA LYS A 34 8.48 -15.60 0.08
C LYS A 34 9.70 -16.51 0.03
N THR A 35 9.57 -17.79 0.42
CA THR A 35 10.69 -18.75 0.39
C THR A 35 11.20 -19.03 -1.02
N GLN A 36 10.32 -18.95 -2.02
CA GLN A 36 10.70 -19.05 -3.44
C GLN A 36 11.31 -17.77 -4.01
N GLY A 37 11.44 -16.71 -3.21
CA GLY A 37 11.96 -15.41 -3.62
C GLY A 37 11.07 -14.72 -4.66
N MET A 38 9.77 -15.02 -4.70
CA MET A 38 8.84 -14.41 -5.67
C MET A 38 8.29 -13.06 -5.18
N VAL A 39 8.33 -12.79 -3.88
CA VAL A 39 7.72 -11.60 -3.27
C VAL A 39 8.68 -10.42 -3.30
N VAL A 40 8.16 -9.26 -3.71
CA VAL A 40 8.81 -7.95 -3.60
C VAL A 40 7.91 -7.05 -2.74
N PRO A 41 8.33 -6.68 -1.52
CA PRO A 41 7.52 -5.80 -0.65
C PRO A 41 7.48 -4.38 -1.21
N LEU A 42 6.29 -3.75 -1.22
CA LEU A 42 6.13 -2.35 -1.60
C LEU A 42 5.03 -1.66 -0.78
N CYS A 43 5.29 -0.46 -0.29
CA CYS A 43 4.25 0.47 0.15
C CYS A 43 4.29 1.68 -0.79
N PRO A 44 3.30 1.88 -1.66
CA PRO A 44 3.30 2.99 -2.62
C PRO A 44 3.38 4.36 -1.94
N GLU A 45 2.67 4.55 -0.82
CA GLU A 45 2.63 5.81 -0.08
C GLU A 45 4.01 6.18 0.51
N VAL A 46 4.70 5.22 1.15
CA VAL A 46 6.06 5.47 1.67
C VAL A 46 7.07 5.64 0.54
N ALA A 47 6.93 4.88 -0.56
CA ALA A 47 7.77 5.05 -1.73
C ALA A 47 7.59 6.43 -2.41
N ALA A 48 6.39 7.01 -2.30
CA ALA A 48 6.06 8.36 -2.73
C ALA A 48 6.52 9.44 -1.73
N GLY A 49 7.09 9.07 -0.59
CA GLY A 49 7.65 9.99 0.40
C GLY A 49 6.73 10.34 1.57
N LEU A 50 5.55 9.72 1.70
CA LEU A 50 4.67 9.97 2.83
C LEU A 50 5.26 9.35 4.11
N ALA A 51 5.10 10.06 5.23
CA ALA A 51 5.56 9.61 6.54
C ALA A 51 4.76 8.40 7.06
N THR A 52 5.30 7.76 8.10
CA THR A 52 4.55 6.80 8.92
C THR A 52 4.77 7.17 10.40
N PRO A 53 3.73 7.52 11.17
CA PRO A 53 2.32 7.61 10.77
C PRO A 53 2.02 8.79 9.84
N ARG A 54 0.82 8.80 9.26
CA ARG A 54 0.26 9.86 8.41
C ARG A 54 -1.27 9.89 8.57
N PRO A 55 -1.94 11.01 8.24
CA PRO A 55 -3.40 11.07 8.24
C PRO A 55 -4.00 10.01 7.29
N PRO A 56 -5.19 9.46 7.60
CA PRO A 56 -5.92 8.66 6.64
C PRO A 56 -6.33 9.56 5.46
N ALA A 57 -6.36 8.98 4.27
CA ALA A 57 -6.72 9.68 3.04
C ALA A 57 -7.63 8.81 2.16
N GLU A 58 -8.54 9.46 1.46
CA GLU A 58 -9.56 8.83 0.62
C GLU A 58 -9.63 9.52 -0.75
N ILE A 59 -9.93 8.75 -1.79
CA ILE A 59 -10.30 9.32 -3.10
C ILE A 59 -11.64 10.04 -2.94
N GLU A 60 -11.82 11.16 -3.64
CA GLU A 60 -13.09 11.89 -3.70
C GLU A 60 -14.28 10.92 -3.89
N PRO A 61 -15.40 11.10 -3.15
CA PRO A 61 -16.53 10.19 -3.27
C PRO A 61 -16.99 10.05 -4.72
N GLU A 62 -17.32 8.82 -5.12
CA GLU A 62 -17.75 8.46 -6.48
C GLU A 62 -16.66 8.53 -7.57
N GLU A 63 -15.43 8.91 -7.22
CA GLU A 63 -14.29 8.94 -8.15
C GLU A 63 -13.43 7.67 -8.10
N SER A 64 -12.54 7.51 -9.08
CA SER A 64 -11.68 6.34 -9.24
C SER A 64 -10.19 6.67 -9.17
N ALA A 65 -9.36 5.63 -8.98
CA ALA A 65 -7.90 5.78 -9.03
C ALA A 65 -7.43 6.30 -10.39
N GLU A 66 -8.09 5.88 -11.48
CA GLU A 66 -7.84 6.37 -12.83
C GLU A 66 -8.12 7.86 -12.95
N SER A 67 -9.25 8.36 -12.39
CA SER A 67 -9.56 9.79 -12.36
C SER A 67 -8.50 10.59 -11.58
N VAL A 68 -7.99 10.05 -10.47
CA VAL A 68 -6.91 10.69 -9.70
C VAL A 68 -5.63 10.78 -10.51
N VAL A 69 -5.20 9.66 -11.13
CA VAL A 69 -3.99 9.62 -11.95
C VAL A 69 -4.09 10.52 -13.17
N GLY A 70 -5.29 10.65 -13.75
CA GLY A 70 -5.55 11.56 -14.86
C GLY A 70 -5.69 13.03 -14.44
N GLY A 71 -5.75 13.34 -13.14
CA GLY A 71 -5.91 14.70 -12.61
C GLY A 71 -7.33 15.24 -12.64
N GLN A 72 -8.34 14.38 -12.79
CA GLN A 72 -9.77 14.74 -12.75
C GLN A 72 -10.38 14.66 -11.35
N ALA A 73 -9.79 13.84 -10.46
CA ALA A 73 -10.24 13.67 -9.09
C ALA A 73 -9.12 14.00 -8.10
N ARG A 74 -9.52 14.21 -6.84
CA ARG A 74 -8.61 14.50 -5.74
C ARG A 74 -8.56 13.36 -4.73
N ILE A 75 -7.45 13.31 -4.00
CA ILE A 75 -7.33 12.57 -2.75
C ILE A 75 -7.45 13.62 -1.64
N PHE A 76 -8.23 13.33 -0.62
CA PHE A 76 -8.35 14.17 0.57
C PHE A 76 -7.86 13.40 1.78
N ASP A 77 -7.04 14.04 2.60
CA ASP A 77 -6.72 13.53 3.92
C ASP A 77 -7.75 13.97 4.99
N ALA A 78 -7.60 13.49 6.23
CA ALA A 78 -8.49 13.88 7.34
C ALA A 78 -8.49 15.38 7.68
N ASN A 79 -7.52 16.15 7.18
CA ASN A 79 -7.42 17.60 7.34
C ASN A 79 -8.03 18.36 6.14
N GLY A 80 -8.46 17.65 5.10
CA GLY A 80 -8.99 18.23 3.86
C GLY A 80 -7.90 18.74 2.91
N GLU A 81 -6.65 18.32 3.11
CA GLU A 81 -5.53 18.55 2.18
C GLU A 81 -5.56 17.56 1.01
#